data_AF-A0A958P335-F1
#
_entry.id   AF-A0A958P335-F1
#
_cell.length_a   1.000
_cell.length_b   1.000
_cell.length_c   1.000
_cell.angle_alpha   90.00
_cell.angle_beta   90.00
_cell.angle_gamma   90.00
#
_symmetry.space_group_name_H-M   'P 1'
#
loop_
_entity.id
_entity.type
_entity.pdbx_description
1 polymer ?
#
loop_
_entity_poly.entity_id
_entity_poly.type
_entity_poly.pdbx_seq_one_letter_code
_entity_poly.pdbx_strand_id
1 'polypeptide(L)' 'MNQTVTVNISGIVFHIEVDAYDKLKNYLNKIKSYFDNSEERDEIMMDIESRIAELFSDMMN' A
#
# COMPACT_ATOMS: atom_id res chain seq x y z
N MET A 1 -6.53 17.66 -15.39
CA MET A 1 -5.36 17.02 -14.79
C MET A 1 -5.83 16.38 -13.50
N ASN A 2 -5.56 15.09 -13.33
CA ASN A 2 -5.90 14.41 -12.08
C ASN A 2 -4.87 14.79 -11.01
N GLN A 3 -5.34 14.99 -9.77
CA GLN A 3 -4.44 15.30 -8.66
C GLN A 3 -3.69 14.04 -8.28
N THR A 4 -2.37 14.16 -8.14
CA THR A 4 -1.50 13.07 -7.68
C THR A 4 -0.96 13.34 -6.29
N VAL A 5 -0.59 12.27 -5.60
CA VAL A 5 0.07 12.28 -4.30
C VAL A 5 1.35 11.47 -4.38
N THR A 6 2.37 11.92 -3.65
CA THR A 6 3.60 11.15 -3.43
C THR A 6 3.41 10.28 -2.21
N VAL A 7 3.60 8.98 -2.38
CA VAL A 7 3.42 7.99 -1.31
C VAL A 7 4.65 7.10 -1.21
N ASN A 8 4.99 6.71 0.02
CA ASN A 8 6.02 5.72 0.28
C ASN A 8 5.33 4.39 0.60
N ILE A 9 5.67 3.33 -0.13
CA ILE A 9 5.18 1.97 0.11
C ILE A 9 6.42 1.08 0.23
N SER A 10 6.65 0.51 1.41
CA SER A 10 7.82 -0.32 1.74
C SER A 10 9.16 0.29 1.28
N GLY A 11 9.36 1.59 1.51
CA GLY A 11 10.60 2.31 1.18
C GLY A 11 10.69 2.81 -0.27
N ILE A 12 9.75 2.45 -1.14
CA ILE A 12 9.72 2.89 -2.55
C ILE A 12 8.74 4.06 -2.72
N VAL A 13 9.13 5.07 -3.49
CA VAL A 13 8.32 6.27 -3.75
C VAL A 13 7.50 6.09 -5.02
N PHE A 14 6.18 6.29 -4.91
CA PHE A 14 5.25 6.26 -6.03
C PHE A 14 4.47 7.58 -6.15
N HIS A 15 4.13 7.94 -7.39
CA HIS A 15 3.18 9.01 -7.69
C HIS A 15 1.85 8.39 -8.10
N ILE A 16 0.83 8.52 -7.26
CA ILE A 16 -0.47 7.86 -7.46
C ILE A 16 -1.56 8.92 -7.55
N GLU A 17 -2.55 8.72 -8.41
CA GLU A 17 -3.77 9.53 -8.39
C GLU A 17 -4.49 9.42 -7.04
N VAL A 18 -5.05 10.53 -6.54
CA VAL A 18 -5.66 10.58 -5.20
C VAL A 18 -6.72 9.50 -5.00
N ASP A 19 -7.60 9.28 -5.98
CA ASP A 19 -8.69 8.30 -5.90
C ASP A 19 -8.18 6.85 -5.91
N ALA A 20 -7.11 6.56 -6.65
CA ALA A 20 -6.43 5.27 -6.64
C ALA A 20 -5.73 5.03 -5.28
N TYR A 21 -5.08 6.06 -4.72
CA TYR A 21 -4.47 5.96 -3.40
C TYR A 21 -5.52 5.72 -2.30
N ASP A 22 -6.66 6.40 -2.35
CA ASP A 22 -7.76 6.18 -1.39
C ASP A 22 -8.28 4.74 -1.44
N LYS A 23 -8.40 4.15 -2.64
CA LYS A 23 -8.77 2.74 -2.80
C LYS A 23 -7.73 1.81 -2.19
N LEU A 24 -6.45 2.03 -2.46
CA LEU A 24 -5.36 1.24 -1.89
C LEU A 24 -5.34 1.34 -0.36
N LYS A 25 -5.44 2.55 0.17
CA LYS A 25 -5.48 2.81 1.61
C LYS A 25 -6.67 2.11 2.28
N ASN A 26 -7.87 2.19 1.68
CA ASN A 26 -9.04 1.51 2.20
C ASN A 26 -8.88 -0.02 2.17
N TYR A 27 -8.26 -0.56 1.13
CA TYR A 27 -7.94 -1.98 1.04
C TYR A 27 -6.98 -2.42 2.14
N LEU A 28 -5.86 -1.71 2.32
CA LEU A 28 -4.86 -2.01 3.36
C LEU A 28 -5.45 -1.87 4.77
N ASN A 29 -6.26 -0.84 5.03
CA ASN A 29 -6.96 -0.68 6.31
C ASN A 29 -7.91 -1.85 6.59
N LYS A 30 -8.63 -2.33 5.57
CA LYS A 30 -9.51 -3.48 5.71
C LYS A 30 -8.73 -4.75 6.05
N ILE A 31 -7.61 -4.99 5.37
CA ILE A 31 -6.71 -6.11 5.70
C ILE A 31 -6.24 -5.99 7.14
N LYS A 32 -5.71 -4.82 7.52
CA LYS A 32 -5.22 -4.56 8.87
C LYS A 32 -6.25 -4.88 9.94
N SER A 33 -7.52 -4.53 9.71
CA SER A 33 -8.62 -4.79 10.65
C SER A 33 -8.88 -6.28 10.91
N TYR A 34 -8.56 -7.17 9.96
CA TYR A 34 -8.68 -8.62 10.19
C TYR A 34 -7.64 -9.15 11.18
N PHE A 35 -6.55 -8.40 11.40
CA PHE A 35 -5.43 -8.78 12.23
C PHE A 35 -5.28 -7.92 13.48
N ASP A 36 -6.28 -7.11 13.86
CA ASP A 36 -6.18 -6.14 14.96
C ASP A 36 -5.82 -6.76 16.33
N ASN A 37 -6.10 -8.05 16.53
CA ASN A 37 -5.78 -8.79 17.76
C ASN A 37 -4.55 -9.72 17.61
N SER A 38 -3.81 -9.64 16.49
CA SER A 38 -2.61 -10.43 16.26
C SER A 38 -1.36 -9.65 16.66
N GLU A 39 -0.44 -10.30 17.40
CA GLU A 39 0.89 -9.74 17.68
C GLU A 39 1.71 -9.56 16.40
N GLU A 40 1.44 -10.37 15.38
CA GLU A 40 2.13 -10.38 14.07
C GLU A 40 1.51 -9.39 13.07
N ARG A 41 0.51 -8.60 13.46
CA ARG A 41 -0.24 -7.70 12.57
C ARG A 41 0.68 -6.82 11.73
N ASP A 42 1.67 -6.19 12.37
CA ASP A 42 2.52 -5.21 11.70
C ASP A 42 3.49 -5.90 10.73
N GLU A 43 4.02 -7.09 11.07
CA GLU A 43 4.85 -7.90 10.17
C GLU A 43 4.06 -8.37 8.93
N ILE A 44 2.85 -8.89 9.13
CA ILE A 44 1.96 -9.30 8.04
C ILE A 44 1.67 -8.13 7.10
N MET A 45 1.40 -6.94 7.66
CA MET A 45 1.14 -5.75 6.86
C MET A 45 2.39 -5.30 6.10
N MET A 46 3.58 -5.38 6.70
CA MET A 46 4.85 -5.07 6.04
C MET A 46 5.13 -5.98 4.84
N ASP A 47 4.87 -7.28 4.96
CA ASP A 47 5.04 -8.24 3.86
C ASP A 47 4.08 -7.94 2.70
N ILE A 48 2.82 -7.61 3.02
CA ILE A 48 1.81 -7.24 2.02
C ILE A 48 2.19 -5.95 1.30
N GLU A 49 2.61 -4.90 2.04
CA GLU A 49 3.05 -3.64 1.44
C GLU A 49 4.30 -3.82 0.59
N SER A 50 5.25 -4.68 1.02
CA SER A 50 6.44 -5.02 0.24
C SER A 50 6.07 -5.69 -1.07
N ARG A 51 5.15 -6.66 -1.07
CA ARG A 51 4.70 -7.32 -2.29
C ARG A 51 3.97 -6.37 -3.24
N ILE A 52 3.19 -5.42 -2.72
CA ILE A 52 2.54 -4.38 -3.53
C ILE A 52 3.59 -3.48 -4.19
N ALA A 53 4.60 -3.06 -3.43
CA ALA A 53 5.67 -2.22 -3.95
C ALA A 53 6.45 -2.91 -5.08
N GLU A 54 6.74 -4.21 -4.95
CA GLU A 54 7.34 -5.03 -6.00
C GLU A 54 6.47 -5.04 -7.26
N LEU A 55 5.19 -5.41 -7.12
CA LEU A 55 4.26 -5.50 -8.26
C LEU A 55 4.10 -4.16 -8.98
N PHE A 56 4.04 -3.05 -8.24
CA PHE A 56 3.94 -1.72 -8.83
C PHE A 56 5.22 -1.35 -9.58
N SER A 57 6.39 -1.68 -9.03
CA SER A 57 7.67 -1.45 -9.68
C SER A 57 7.80 -2.27 -10.97
N ASP A 58 7.36 -3.53 -10.96
CA ASP A 58 7.38 -4.41 -12.14
C ASP A 58 6.50 -3.88 -13.28
N MET A 59 5.35 -3.27 -12.97
CA MET A 59 4.45 -2.68 -13.98
C MET A 59 4.99 -1.38 -14.60
N MET A 60 6.01 -0.76 -14.01
CA MET A 60 6.64 0.46 -14.50
C MET A 60 7.86 0.20 -15.40
N ASN A 61 8.26 -1.07 -15.55
CA ASN A 61 9.37 -1.50 -16.40
C ASN A 61 8.94 -1.76 -17.85
#